data_AF-A0A0A9WAM2-F1
#
_entry.id   AF-A0A0A9WAM2-F1
#
_cell.length_a   1.000
_cell.length_b   1.000
_cell.length_c   1.000
_cell.angle_alpha   90.00
_cell.angle_beta   90.00
_cell.angle_gamma   90.00
#
_symmetry.space_group_name_H-M   'P 1'
#
loop_
_entity.id
_entity.type
_entity.pdbx_description
1 polymer ?
#
loop_
_entity_poly.entity_id
_entity_poly.type
_entity_poly.pdbx_seq_one_letter_code
_entity_poly.pdbx_strand_id
1 'polypeptide(L)'
;MKKSQSSLPERSDSADLPLKLYRAISDAVRHLENQRARTEHVSDLFADTTEALRMKIRDYGDRLMFTDPVAYGKKAEDLVWRKVFYETVATVKKLNKNVKMEPRETFMIQTHLQSGVGFYHHIIMKLQSQFRLDLRGVVDFPLLVTDCGLNKGKTCWSSKLAESLALEWAHSALHRCLICLGDICRYLSDLEPTYDHNNALRYYVQALNWKPDYGMPHNQLGTLAANNNFSLDAAYHYMRCLCCKERFDGAEGNLLRLMENNALSYQELFKDNFTETNVKKLILAFIHLSCSLFYDKPIPQMNQLCSEVFSELESCMAETETNVIHLMNTDSGEPSVLNDDILFKMLIMSIMCVQELQSKNSSQTVTALALCLSLISQLLQICIQRIEMVITPRRNPVAFKKSLVQPRRRKRRGRLNSDMSEDENESVYSLDSDISEEELIFDQFLDSEDEHLVNGKMAGNKGQNGLLSSKP
;
A
#
# COMPACT_ATOMS: atom_id res chain seq x y z
N MET A 1 69.07 29.74 -1.89
CA MET A 1 68.28 29.04 -0.85
C MET A 1 66.80 29.32 -1.09
N LYS A 2 66.08 28.42 -1.77
CA LYS A 2 64.62 28.45 -1.90
C LYS A 2 64.04 27.52 -0.83
N LYS A 3 63.34 28.05 0.16
CA LYS A 3 62.57 27.24 1.12
C LYS A 3 61.24 26.86 0.45
N SER A 4 61.14 25.59 0.09
CA SER A 4 59.91 24.89 -0.23
C SER A 4 59.00 24.88 1.01
N GLN A 5 57.85 25.54 0.94
CA GLN A 5 56.74 25.28 1.86
C GLN A 5 56.00 24.05 1.34
N SER A 6 56.24 22.92 1.99
CA SER A 6 55.47 21.70 1.85
C SER A 6 54.06 21.93 2.39
N SER A 7 53.08 22.06 1.49
CA SER A 7 51.67 21.86 1.82
C SER A 7 51.46 20.39 2.22
N LEU A 8 51.30 20.15 3.53
CA LEU A 8 50.83 18.87 4.05
C LEU A 8 49.36 18.64 3.61
N PRO A 9 48.94 17.39 3.42
CA PRO A 9 47.71 17.07 2.69
C PRO A 9 46.45 17.23 3.56
N GLU A 10 45.43 17.92 3.05
CA GLU A 10 44.06 18.05 3.60
C GLU A 10 43.29 16.71 3.74
N ARG A 11 43.96 15.56 3.63
CA ARG A 11 43.34 14.23 3.66
C ARG A 11 42.99 13.71 5.06
N SER A 12 43.57 14.24 6.14
CA SER A 12 43.36 13.70 7.50
C SER A 12 42.06 14.19 8.16
N ASP A 13 41.68 15.45 7.96
CA ASP A 13 40.51 16.01 8.66
C ASP A 13 39.17 15.47 8.14
N SER A 14 39.12 15.09 6.85
CA SER A 14 37.93 14.51 6.23
C SER A 14 37.63 13.09 6.71
N ALA A 15 38.64 12.28 7.03
CA ALA A 15 38.46 10.89 7.46
C ALA A 15 38.04 10.79 8.94
N ASP A 16 38.47 11.72 9.78
CA ASP A 16 38.12 11.75 11.20
C ASP A 16 36.77 12.42 11.48
N LEU A 17 36.19 13.12 10.51
CA LEU A 17 34.97 13.88 10.69
C LEU A 17 33.76 13.02 11.12
N PRO A 18 33.46 11.86 10.49
CA PRO A 18 32.36 10.99 10.94
C PRO A 18 32.52 10.54 12.40
N LEU A 19 33.74 10.18 12.80
CA LEU A 19 34.06 9.76 14.17
C LEU A 19 33.88 10.90 15.18
N LYS A 20 34.35 12.11 14.84
CA LYS A 20 34.18 13.32 15.65
C LYS A 20 32.69 13.65 15.82
N LEU A 21 31.91 13.62 14.75
CA LEU A 21 30.45 13.84 14.77
C LEU A 21 29.75 12.80 15.64
N TYR A 22 30.04 11.51 15.43
CA TYR A 22 29.42 10.42 16.18
C TYR A 22 29.69 10.50 17.69
N ARG A 23 30.93 10.82 18.10
CA ARG A 23 31.28 11.06 19.51
C ARG A 23 30.51 12.23 20.08
N ALA A 24 30.43 13.35 19.36
CA ALA A 24 29.72 14.53 19.82
C ALA A 24 28.20 14.30 19.94
N ILE A 25 27.59 13.50 19.05
CA ILE A 25 26.20 13.06 19.18
C ILE A 25 26.05 12.19 20.43
N SER A 26 26.93 11.21 20.62
CA SER A 26 26.87 10.28 21.76
C SER A 26 26.96 11.01 23.11
N ASP A 27 27.86 12.00 23.22
CA ASP A 27 27.96 12.85 24.40
C ASP A 27 26.68 13.66 24.62
N ALA A 28 26.12 14.28 23.57
CA ALA A 28 24.87 15.03 23.65
C ALA A 28 23.70 14.14 24.08
N VAL A 29 23.61 12.91 23.56
CA VAL A 29 22.59 11.92 23.93
C VAL A 29 22.70 11.56 25.41
N ARG A 30 23.91 11.30 25.92
CA ARG A 30 24.12 11.01 27.36
C ARG A 30 23.61 12.15 28.24
N HIS A 31 23.91 13.40 27.88
CA HIS A 31 23.41 14.56 28.63
C HIS A 31 21.88 14.69 28.54
N LEU A 32 21.31 14.45 27.36
CA LEU A 32 19.86 14.52 27.13
C LEU A 32 19.12 13.44 27.94
N GLU A 33 19.65 12.23 28.01
CA GLU A 33 19.07 11.13 28.80
C GLU A 33 19.11 11.44 30.30
N ASN A 34 20.22 12.00 30.79
CA ASN A 34 20.34 12.41 32.19
C ASN A 34 19.33 13.50 32.56
N GLN A 35 19.06 14.45 31.65
CA GLN A 35 18.03 15.47 31.86
C GLN A 35 16.63 14.86 31.84
N ARG A 36 16.33 14.00 30.86
CA ARG A 36 15.03 13.33 30.76
C ARG A 36 14.71 12.43 31.95
N ALA A 37 15.72 11.79 32.55
CA ALA A 37 15.53 10.96 33.74
C ALA A 37 15.09 11.76 34.97
N ARG A 38 15.30 13.09 34.98
CA ARG A 38 14.94 14.01 36.07
C ARG A 38 13.70 14.85 35.77
N THR A 39 13.07 14.64 34.62
CA THR A 39 11.87 15.37 34.20
C THR A 39 10.68 14.97 35.04
N GLU A 40 10.01 15.95 35.65
CA GLU A 40 8.77 15.75 36.42
C GLU A 40 7.58 16.38 35.68
N HIS A 41 7.80 17.48 34.95
CA HIS A 41 6.78 18.18 34.17
C HIS A 41 7.10 18.18 32.67
N VAL A 42 6.08 18.34 31.82
CA VAL A 42 6.28 18.36 30.36
C VAL A 42 7.13 19.57 29.96
N SER A 43 6.93 20.72 30.61
CA SER A 43 7.75 21.91 30.39
C SER A 43 9.26 21.70 30.60
N ASP A 44 9.70 20.81 31.51
CA ASP A 44 11.12 20.50 31.72
C ASP A 44 11.78 19.88 30.48
N LEU A 45 11.00 19.14 29.69
CA LEU A 45 11.49 18.57 28.42
C LEU A 45 11.86 19.65 27.43
N PHE A 46 11.30 20.85 27.53
CA PHE A 46 11.47 21.95 26.59
C PHE A 46 12.30 23.11 27.15
N ALA A 47 13.02 22.89 28.25
CA ALA A 47 14.01 23.85 28.73
C ALA A 47 15.10 24.11 27.67
N ASP A 48 15.61 25.34 27.60
CA ASP A 48 16.57 25.78 26.58
C ASP A 48 17.80 24.87 26.47
N THR A 49 18.30 24.36 27.60
CA THR A 49 19.44 23.44 27.63
C THR A 49 19.12 22.09 26.99
N THR A 50 17.93 21.55 27.24
CA THR A 50 17.43 20.29 26.66
C THR A 50 17.18 20.45 25.16
N GLU A 51 16.61 21.58 24.74
CA GLU A 51 16.38 21.88 23.31
C GLU A 51 17.71 22.08 22.56
N ALA A 52 18.69 22.74 23.18
CA ALA A 52 20.03 22.88 22.60
C ALA A 52 20.71 21.53 22.35
N LEU A 53 20.56 20.56 23.26
CA LEU A 53 21.07 19.20 23.06
C LEU A 53 20.36 18.50 21.89
N ARG A 54 19.03 18.61 21.79
CA ARG A 54 18.27 18.07 20.66
C ARG A 54 18.65 18.71 19.33
N MET A 55 18.83 20.03 19.28
CA MET A 55 19.34 20.74 18.10
C MET A 55 20.72 20.23 17.69
N LYS A 56 21.63 20.05 18.65
CA LYS A 56 22.97 19.51 18.40
C LYS A 56 22.92 18.08 17.83
N ILE A 57 22.05 17.22 18.36
CA ILE A 57 21.85 15.86 17.84
C ILE A 57 21.30 15.90 16.41
N ARG A 58 20.34 16.80 16.11
CA ARG A 58 19.80 16.97 14.75
C ARG A 58 20.85 17.43 13.76
N ASP A 59 21.57 18.53 14.06
CA ASP A 59 22.60 19.09 13.16
C ASP A 59 23.72 18.09 12.90
N TYR A 60 24.25 17.47 13.95
CA TYR A 60 25.36 16.53 13.80
C TYR A 60 24.91 15.21 13.19
N GLY A 61 23.68 14.76 13.48
CA GLY A 61 23.08 13.57 12.88
C GLY A 61 22.86 13.74 11.38
N ASP A 62 22.29 14.88 10.96
CA ASP A 62 22.14 15.25 9.55
C ASP A 62 23.52 15.27 8.85
N ARG A 63 24.50 15.97 9.40
CA ARG A 63 25.84 16.01 8.82
C ARG A 63 26.48 14.62 8.72
N LEU A 64 26.34 13.81 9.77
CA LEU A 64 26.93 12.48 9.82
C LEU A 64 26.33 11.54 8.75
N MET A 65 25.00 11.54 8.60
CA MET A 65 24.33 10.63 7.66
C MET A 65 24.68 10.91 6.19
N PHE A 66 25.02 12.14 5.84
CA PHE A 66 25.45 12.50 4.47
C PHE A 66 26.98 12.50 4.29
N THR A 67 27.78 12.56 5.36
CA THR A 67 29.25 12.47 5.27
C THR A 67 29.70 11.03 5.00
N ASP A 68 29.08 10.06 5.68
CA ASP A 68 29.34 8.63 5.48
C ASP A 68 28.03 7.83 5.56
N PRO A 69 27.24 7.83 4.48
CA PRO A 69 25.93 7.19 4.49
C PRO A 69 25.99 5.68 4.67
N VAL A 70 27.05 5.05 4.15
CA VAL A 70 27.21 3.59 4.20
C VAL A 70 27.52 3.12 5.62
N ALA A 71 28.46 3.76 6.31
CA ALA A 71 28.85 3.31 7.66
C ALA A 71 27.96 3.85 8.78
N TYR A 72 27.46 5.09 8.62
CA TYR A 72 26.78 5.82 9.69
C TYR A 72 25.36 6.26 9.37
N GLY A 73 24.92 6.24 8.10
CA GLY A 73 23.61 6.76 7.68
C GLY A 73 22.46 6.24 8.54
N LYS A 74 22.25 4.92 8.56
CA LYS A 74 21.18 4.29 9.34
C LYS A 74 21.28 4.56 10.85
N LYS A 75 22.49 4.52 11.41
CA LYS A 75 22.72 4.76 12.84
C LYS A 75 22.37 6.19 13.24
N ALA A 76 22.76 7.16 12.41
CA ALA A 76 22.46 8.56 12.62
C ALA A 76 20.95 8.83 12.49
N GLU A 77 20.29 8.27 11.48
CA GLU A 77 18.82 8.33 11.33
C GLU A 77 18.10 7.83 12.60
N ASP A 78 18.49 6.64 13.08
CA ASP A 78 17.88 6.02 14.27
C ASP A 78 18.10 6.84 15.53
N LEU A 79 19.29 7.39 15.71
CA LEU A 79 19.60 8.26 16.86
C LEU A 79 18.77 9.55 16.81
N VAL A 80 18.69 10.21 15.65
CA VAL A 80 17.89 11.43 15.49
C VAL A 80 16.42 11.14 15.77
N TRP A 81 15.82 10.16 15.10
CA TRP A 81 14.41 9.81 15.29
C TRP A 81 14.12 9.47 16.76
N ARG A 82 14.89 8.53 17.32
CA ARG A 82 14.63 7.99 18.65
C ARG A 82 14.83 9.04 19.74
N LYS A 83 15.97 9.74 19.74
CA LYS A 83 16.37 10.62 20.84
C LYS A 83 15.74 12.00 20.77
N VAL A 84 15.44 12.50 19.58
CA VAL A 84 14.89 13.86 19.41
C VAL A 84 13.37 13.84 19.44
N PHE A 85 12.74 12.89 18.74
CA PHE A 85 11.28 12.91 18.52
C PHE A 85 10.56 11.83 19.31
N TYR A 86 10.84 10.54 19.05
CA TYR A 86 10.07 9.43 19.62
C TYR A 86 10.10 9.40 21.16
N GLU A 87 11.29 9.42 21.78
CA GLU A 87 11.42 9.35 23.24
C GLU A 87 10.87 10.62 23.93
N THR A 88 10.90 11.78 23.27
CA THR A 88 10.25 13.00 23.74
C THR A 88 8.73 12.81 23.81
N VAL A 89 8.10 12.38 22.70
CA VAL A 89 6.64 12.11 22.66
C VAL A 89 6.25 11.01 23.65
N ALA A 90 7.04 9.93 23.74
CA ALA A 90 6.77 8.84 24.67
C ALA A 90 6.81 9.31 26.14
N THR A 91 7.73 10.22 26.47
CA THR A 91 7.82 10.80 27.81
C THR A 91 6.65 11.76 28.08
N VAL A 92 6.29 12.62 27.11
CA VAL A 92 5.08 13.46 27.21
C VAL A 92 3.84 12.60 27.44
N LYS A 93 3.64 11.54 26.63
CA LYS A 93 2.51 10.60 26.80
C LYS A 93 2.53 9.95 28.19
N LYS A 94 3.70 9.60 28.73
CA LYS A 94 3.83 9.04 30.08
C LYS A 94 3.41 10.04 31.17
N LEU A 95 3.88 11.29 31.08
CA LEU A 95 3.55 12.34 32.06
C LEU A 95 2.08 12.74 31.99
N ASN A 96 1.51 12.79 30.79
CA ASN A 96 0.11 13.17 30.55
C ASN A 96 -0.93 12.11 30.95
N LYS A 97 -0.52 10.88 31.34
CA LYS A 97 -1.46 9.82 31.74
C LYS A 97 -2.29 10.17 32.97
N ASN A 98 -1.69 10.87 33.94
CA ASN A 98 -2.29 11.14 35.24
C ASN A 98 -2.66 12.61 35.43
N VAL A 99 -1.98 13.51 34.73
CA VAL A 99 -2.18 14.96 34.82
C VAL A 99 -2.39 15.48 33.41
N LYS A 100 -3.52 16.14 33.17
CA LYS A 100 -3.80 16.74 31.87
C LYS A 100 -2.81 17.87 31.63
N MET A 101 -2.13 17.81 30.49
CA MET A 101 -1.16 18.80 30.05
C MET A 101 -1.80 20.18 29.88
N GLU A 102 -1.09 21.21 30.33
CA GLU A 102 -1.53 22.61 30.18
C GLU A 102 -1.49 23.06 28.71
N PRO A 103 -2.31 24.05 28.29
CA PRO A 103 -2.28 24.56 26.91
C PRO A 103 -0.89 25.03 26.46
N ARG A 104 -0.12 25.62 27.37
CA ARG A 104 1.27 26.05 27.11
C ARG A 104 2.20 24.87 26.82
N GLU A 105 2.08 23.79 27.57
CA GLU A 105 2.88 22.57 27.38
C GLU A 105 2.49 21.85 26.10
N THR A 106 1.20 21.84 25.77
CA THR A 106 0.67 21.35 24.48
C THR A 106 1.29 22.11 23.32
N PHE A 107 1.33 23.45 23.39
CA PHE A 107 1.95 24.28 22.36
C PHE A 107 3.46 24.01 22.21
N MET A 108 4.18 23.75 23.31
CA MET A 108 5.60 23.40 23.27
C MET A 108 5.86 22.10 22.49
N ILE A 109 5.11 21.03 22.78
CA ILE A 109 5.26 19.77 22.04
C ILE A 109 4.81 19.90 20.58
N GLN A 110 3.74 20.66 20.30
CA GLN A 110 3.31 20.94 18.92
C GLN A 110 4.40 21.64 18.11
N THR A 111 5.00 22.70 18.65
CA THR A 111 6.08 23.44 17.99
C THR A 111 7.29 22.54 17.73
N HIS A 112 7.65 21.70 18.72
CA HIS A 112 8.73 20.71 18.56
C HIS A 112 8.44 19.73 17.41
N LEU A 113 7.22 19.17 17.35
CA LEU A 113 6.81 18.23 16.31
C LEU A 113 6.73 18.91 14.92
N GLN A 114 6.20 20.12 14.82
CA GLN A 114 6.21 20.92 13.59
C GLN A 114 7.64 21.17 13.09
N SER A 115 8.58 21.44 13.99
CA SER A 115 10.01 21.55 13.62
C SER A 115 10.56 20.23 13.06
N GLY A 116 10.04 19.09 13.52
CA GLY A 116 10.33 17.76 12.99
C GLY A 116 9.83 17.57 11.56
N VAL A 117 8.62 18.06 11.24
CA VAL A 117 8.10 18.05 9.86
C VAL A 117 9.05 18.81 8.92
N GLY A 118 9.44 20.03 9.28
CA GLY A 118 10.40 20.82 8.50
C GLY A 118 11.76 20.13 8.34
N PHE A 119 12.27 19.53 9.41
CA PHE A 119 13.52 18.76 9.40
C PHE A 119 13.46 17.60 8.40
N TYR A 120 12.44 16.74 8.47
CA TYR A 120 12.36 15.58 7.57
C TYR A 120 12.07 15.96 6.12
N HIS A 121 11.29 17.02 5.84
CA HIS A 121 11.19 17.57 4.49
C HIS A 121 12.55 18.02 3.95
N HIS A 122 13.36 18.69 4.78
CA HIS A 122 14.70 19.09 4.40
C HIS A 122 15.61 17.90 4.09
N ILE A 123 15.57 16.84 4.90
CA ILE A 123 16.31 15.59 4.64
C ILE A 123 15.87 14.97 3.31
N ILE A 124 14.57 14.90 3.03
CA ILE A 124 14.04 14.37 1.75
C ILE A 124 14.54 15.19 0.56
N MET A 125 14.51 16.52 0.64
CA MET A 125 15.05 17.40 -0.40
C MET A 125 16.55 17.19 -0.61
N LYS A 126 17.33 16.99 0.47
CA LYS A 126 18.77 16.65 0.38
C LYS A 126 18.99 15.29 -0.26
N LEU A 127 18.22 14.27 0.14
CA LEU A 127 18.27 12.93 -0.48
C LEU A 127 17.98 13.02 -1.97
N GLN A 128 16.92 13.73 -2.35
CA GLN A 128 16.55 13.92 -3.75
C GLN A 128 17.66 14.60 -4.54
N SER A 129 18.22 15.70 -4.03
CA SER A 129 19.26 16.47 -4.72
C SER A 129 20.59 15.72 -4.82
N GLN A 130 21.07 15.14 -3.71
CA GLN A 130 22.40 14.52 -3.65
C GLN A 130 22.44 13.15 -4.36
N PHE A 131 21.37 12.37 -4.28
CA PHE A 131 21.28 11.03 -4.88
C PHE A 131 20.46 10.99 -6.17
N ARG A 132 19.93 12.14 -6.62
CA ARG A 132 19.14 12.28 -7.85
C ARG A 132 17.95 11.34 -7.90
N LEU A 133 17.23 11.23 -6.78
CA LEU A 133 16.03 10.41 -6.71
C LEU A 133 14.92 11.09 -7.53
N ASP A 134 14.21 10.32 -8.36
CA ASP A 134 13.00 10.81 -9.02
C ASP A 134 11.80 10.63 -8.10
N LEU A 135 11.31 11.73 -7.53
CA LEU A 135 10.20 11.71 -6.59
C LEU A 135 8.87 12.17 -7.20
N ARG A 136 8.83 12.39 -8.52
CA ARG A 136 7.61 12.80 -9.22
C ARG A 136 6.56 11.70 -9.13
N GLY A 137 5.36 12.05 -8.66
CA GLY A 137 4.28 11.08 -8.44
C GLY A 137 4.47 10.18 -7.20
N VAL A 138 5.62 10.28 -6.52
CA VAL A 138 5.89 9.56 -5.26
C VAL A 138 5.50 10.43 -4.08
N VAL A 139 5.96 11.68 -4.07
CA VAL A 139 5.61 12.69 -3.07
C VAL A 139 4.92 13.88 -3.75
N ASP A 140 4.16 14.65 -2.98
CA ASP A 140 3.42 15.84 -3.44
C ASP A 140 4.24 17.16 -3.33
N PHE A 141 5.47 17.09 -2.84
CA PHE A 141 6.42 18.21 -2.74
C PHE A 141 7.79 17.90 -3.39
N PRO A 142 7.87 17.24 -4.57
CA PRO A 142 9.16 16.90 -5.15
C PRO A 142 9.89 18.18 -5.56
N LEU A 143 11.21 18.21 -5.40
CA LEU A 143 12.02 19.22 -6.08
C LEU A 143 11.89 18.99 -7.58
N LEU A 144 11.25 19.91 -8.27
CA LEU A 144 11.18 19.92 -9.74
C LEU A 144 12.53 20.44 -10.26
N VAL A 145 13.57 19.61 -10.14
CA VAL A 145 14.86 19.90 -10.76
C VAL A 145 14.63 19.80 -12.26
N THR A 146 14.48 20.96 -12.91
CA THR A 146 14.60 21.04 -14.37
C THR A 146 16.07 20.80 -14.68
N ASP A 147 16.42 19.59 -15.09
CA ASP A 147 17.78 19.18 -15.50
C ASP A 147 18.22 19.88 -16.83
N CYS A 148 17.91 21.16 -16.99
CA CYS A 148 18.36 21.97 -18.11
C CYS A 148 19.67 22.66 -17.72
N GLY A 149 20.79 21.93 -17.73
CA GLY A 149 22.11 22.54 -17.94
C GLY A 149 23.12 22.54 -16.78
N LEU A 150 22.87 21.89 -15.64
CA LEU A 150 23.92 21.66 -14.65
C LEU A 150 24.76 20.44 -15.04
N ASN A 151 26.02 20.67 -15.41
CA ASN A 151 26.98 19.62 -15.69
C ASN A 151 26.98 18.56 -14.57
N LYS A 152 26.97 17.28 -14.95
CA LYS A 152 27.12 16.15 -14.04
C LYS A 152 28.38 16.38 -13.19
N GLY A 153 28.23 16.92 -11.97
CA GLY A 153 29.33 17.06 -11.04
C GLY A 153 30.00 15.69 -10.88
N LYS A 154 31.34 15.66 -10.90
CA LYS A 154 32.10 14.42 -10.65
C LYS A 154 31.58 13.81 -9.35
N THR A 155 31.10 12.57 -9.41
CA THR A 155 30.60 11.84 -8.26
C THR A 155 31.71 11.75 -7.19
N CYS A 156 31.38 12.14 -5.95
CA CYS A 156 32.33 12.25 -4.83
C CYS A 156 32.73 10.88 -4.24
N TRP A 157 32.33 9.78 -4.88
CA TRP A 157 32.47 8.43 -4.34
C TRP A 157 33.83 7.84 -4.66
N SER A 158 34.41 7.14 -3.68
CA SER A 158 35.71 6.48 -3.81
C SER A 158 35.66 5.24 -4.72
N SER A 159 34.48 4.64 -4.93
CA SER A 159 34.26 3.44 -5.73
C SER A 159 32.80 3.32 -6.18
N LYS A 160 32.56 2.64 -7.30
CA LYS A 160 31.20 2.29 -7.80
C LYS A 160 30.38 1.49 -6.79
N LEU A 161 31.03 0.60 -6.02
CA LEU A 161 30.35 -0.17 -4.98
C LEU A 161 29.85 0.74 -3.85
N ALA A 162 30.69 1.70 -3.44
CA ALA A 162 30.32 2.67 -2.40
C ALA A 162 29.15 3.56 -2.86
N GLU A 163 29.14 3.97 -4.13
CA GLU A 163 28.04 4.69 -4.75
C GLU A 163 26.73 3.87 -4.74
N SER A 164 26.77 2.58 -5.11
CA SER A 164 25.61 1.69 -5.08
C SER A 164 25.04 1.53 -3.66
N LEU A 165 25.90 1.25 -2.67
CA LEU A 165 25.49 1.09 -1.28
C LEU A 165 24.92 2.40 -0.70
N ALA A 166 25.51 3.54 -1.05
CA ALA A 166 25.00 4.84 -0.61
C ALA A 166 23.64 5.16 -1.26
N LEU A 167 23.43 4.76 -2.52
CA LEU A 167 22.14 4.90 -3.19
C LEU A 167 21.07 3.99 -2.53
N GLU A 168 21.39 2.72 -2.26
CA GLU A 168 20.51 1.80 -1.53
C GLU A 168 20.12 2.34 -0.14
N TRP A 169 21.09 2.93 0.56
CA TRP A 169 20.84 3.65 1.79
C TRP A 169 19.86 4.80 1.57
N ALA A 170 20.07 5.65 0.56
CA ALA A 170 19.23 6.82 0.28
C ALA A 170 17.78 6.44 -0.02
N HIS A 171 17.55 5.41 -0.84
CA HIS A 171 16.20 4.87 -1.07
C HIS A 171 15.54 4.42 0.22
N SER A 172 16.31 3.80 1.12
CA SER A 172 15.81 3.30 2.41
C SER A 172 15.61 4.42 3.42
N ALA A 173 16.45 5.46 3.39
CA ALA A 173 16.33 6.65 4.23
C ALA A 173 15.09 7.45 3.87
N LEU A 174 14.82 7.66 2.58
CA LEU A 174 13.60 8.33 2.12
C LEU A 174 12.33 7.62 2.64
N HIS A 175 12.27 6.30 2.49
CA HIS A 175 11.15 5.50 3.00
C HIS A 175 10.95 5.72 4.51
N ARG A 176 12.02 5.71 5.30
CA ARG A 176 11.95 5.94 6.74
C ARG A 176 11.59 7.37 7.10
N CYS A 177 12.07 8.38 6.36
CA CYS A 177 11.68 9.77 6.55
C CYS A 177 10.16 9.97 6.36
N LEU A 178 9.57 9.32 5.35
CA LEU A 178 8.12 9.35 5.13
C LEU A 178 7.35 8.69 6.29
N ILE A 179 7.83 7.56 6.81
CA ILE A 179 7.25 6.94 8.01
C ILE A 179 7.35 7.89 9.23
N CYS A 180 8.52 8.49 9.47
CA CYS A 180 8.71 9.46 10.55
C CYS A 180 7.79 10.68 10.40
N LEU A 181 7.58 11.19 9.19
CA LEU A 181 6.64 12.28 8.91
C LEU A 181 5.19 11.87 9.23
N GLY A 182 4.78 10.66 8.82
CA GLY A 182 3.48 10.11 9.17
C GLY A 182 3.30 9.96 10.68
N ASP A 183 4.33 9.48 11.39
CA ASP A 183 4.33 9.35 12.85
C ASP A 183 4.20 10.71 13.55
N ILE A 184 4.96 11.71 13.09
CA ILE A 184 4.88 13.09 13.62
C ILE A 184 3.49 13.68 13.41
N CYS A 185 2.91 13.53 12.22
CA CYS A 185 1.57 14.02 11.94
C CYS A 185 0.50 13.31 12.78
N ARG A 186 0.64 11.99 13.00
CA ARG A 186 -0.24 11.26 13.93
C ARG A 186 -0.06 11.76 15.36
N TYR A 187 1.17 12.04 15.80
CA TYR A 187 1.38 12.59 17.15
C TYR A 187 0.79 14.00 17.30
N LEU A 188 0.79 14.82 16.25
CA LEU A 188 0.11 16.11 16.25
C LEU A 188 -1.42 15.96 16.34
N SER A 189 -2.00 15.01 15.61
CA SER A 189 -3.46 14.74 15.67
C SER A 189 -3.90 14.12 16.99
N ASP A 190 -3.07 13.29 17.62
CA ASP A 190 -3.28 12.78 18.97
C ASP A 190 -3.32 13.91 20.03
N LEU A 191 -2.60 15.02 19.80
CA LEU A 191 -2.48 16.14 20.74
C LEU A 191 -3.65 17.11 20.65
N GLU A 192 -4.12 17.39 19.43
CA GLU A 192 -5.20 18.34 19.22
C GLU A 192 -6.12 17.88 18.07
N PRO A 193 -7.45 17.74 18.32
CA PRO A 193 -8.40 17.24 17.32
C PRO A 193 -8.51 18.07 16.04
N THR A 194 -8.02 19.31 16.03
CA THR A 194 -8.03 20.20 14.86
C THR A 194 -7.01 19.79 13.79
N TYR A 195 -5.98 19.01 14.14
CA TYR A 195 -5.04 18.47 13.17
C TYR A 195 -5.68 17.35 12.36
N ASP A 196 -5.61 17.50 11.04
CA ASP A 196 -6.14 16.50 10.13
C ASP A 196 -5.28 15.23 10.12
N HIS A 197 -5.90 14.11 10.54
CA HIS A 197 -5.33 12.77 10.51
C HIS A 197 -4.95 12.32 9.09
N ASN A 198 -5.55 12.92 8.05
CA ASN A 198 -5.20 12.66 6.65
C ASN A 198 -3.75 13.04 6.33
N ASN A 199 -3.12 13.94 7.10
CA ASN A 199 -1.70 14.23 6.92
C ASN A 199 -0.82 13.01 7.23
N ALA A 200 -1.16 12.24 8.28
CA ALA A 200 -0.44 11.02 8.62
C ALA A 200 -0.65 9.95 7.54
N LEU A 201 -1.91 9.76 7.12
CA LEU A 201 -2.30 8.87 6.02
C LEU A 201 -1.49 9.18 4.75
N ARG A 202 -1.41 10.45 4.36
CA ARG A 202 -0.68 10.91 3.18
C ARG A 202 0.76 10.39 3.17
N TYR A 203 1.52 10.60 4.25
CA TYR A 203 2.92 10.19 4.27
C TYR A 203 3.11 8.67 4.32
N TYR A 204 2.26 7.93 5.01
CA TYR A 204 2.33 6.46 4.99
C TYR A 204 2.02 5.89 3.62
N VAL A 205 1.05 6.46 2.88
CA VAL A 205 0.76 6.09 1.49
C VAL A 205 1.93 6.42 0.57
N GLN A 206 2.54 7.60 0.72
CA GLN A 206 3.76 7.95 -0.04
C GLN A 206 4.91 6.98 0.25
N ALA A 207 5.05 6.50 1.49
CA ALA A 207 6.03 5.47 1.84
C ALA A 207 5.74 4.14 1.09
N LEU A 208 4.48 3.72 1.03
CA LEU A 208 4.07 2.52 0.27
C LEU A 208 4.26 2.69 -1.24
N ASN A 209 3.99 3.87 -1.79
CA ASN A 209 4.22 4.16 -3.21
C ASN A 209 5.71 4.06 -3.56
N TRP A 210 6.60 4.39 -2.61
CA TRP A 210 8.04 4.30 -2.80
C TRP A 210 8.59 2.88 -2.59
N LYS A 211 8.11 2.17 -1.56
CA LYS A 211 8.54 0.81 -1.22
C LYS A 211 7.33 -0.05 -0.80
N PRO A 212 6.59 -0.64 -1.76
CA PRO A 212 5.37 -1.40 -1.48
C PRO A 212 5.62 -2.72 -0.76
N ASP A 213 6.84 -3.24 -0.83
CA ASP A 213 7.25 -4.52 -0.23
C ASP A 213 7.39 -4.46 1.30
N TYR A 214 7.32 -3.26 1.90
CA TYR A 214 7.56 -3.05 3.34
C TYR A 214 6.25 -2.99 4.13
N GLY A 215 6.14 -3.83 5.16
CA GLY A 215 4.93 -3.91 5.99
C GLY A 215 4.76 -2.76 6.99
N MET A 216 5.84 -2.07 7.37
CA MET A 216 5.79 -1.06 8.45
C MET A 216 4.76 0.07 8.19
N PRO A 217 4.66 0.70 7.00
CA PRO A 217 3.60 1.67 6.74
C PRO A 217 2.19 1.09 6.90
N HIS A 218 1.96 -0.17 6.50
CA HIS A 218 0.68 -0.83 6.73
C HIS A 218 0.38 -0.96 8.24
N ASN A 219 1.34 -1.34 9.09
CA ASN A 219 1.12 -1.34 10.55
C ASN A 219 0.72 0.04 11.08
N GLN A 220 1.35 1.11 10.58
CA GLN A 220 1.00 2.47 11.00
C GLN A 220 -0.39 2.90 10.51
N LEU A 221 -0.78 2.51 9.28
CA LEU A 221 -2.11 2.73 8.73
C LEU A 221 -3.18 1.96 9.52
N GLY A 222 -2.89 0.73 9.96
CA GLY A 222 -3.80 -0.01 10.83
C GLY A 222 -3.99 0.65 12.20
N THR A 223 -2.92 1.23 12.75
CA THR A 223 -3.00 2.03 13.98
C THR A 223 -3.82 3.29 13.77
N LEU A 224 -3.65 3.96 12.63
CA LEU A 224 -4.37 5.19 12.30
C LEU A 224 -5.86 4.95 12.03
N ALA A 225 -6.20 3.81 11.42
CA ALA A 225 -7.57 3.41 11.14
C ALA A 225 -8.38 3.14 12.41
N ALA A 226 -7.73 2.76 13.52
CA ALA A 226 -8.38 2.48 14.80
C ALA A 226 -9.62 1.58 14.65
N ASN A 227 -10.81 2.09 14.99
CA ASN A 227 -12.08 1.36 14.93
C ASN A 227 -12.89 1.64 13.65
N ASN A 228 -12.33 2.35 12.66
CA ASN A 228 -13.03 2.66 11.41
C ASN A 228 -13.54 1.38 10.74
N ASN A 229 -14.77 1.46 10.21
CA ASN A 229 -15.48 0.32 9.63
C ASN A 229 -15.48 -0.90 10.57
N PHE A 230 -15.81 -0.67 11.85
CA PHE A 230 -15.81 -1.70 12.90
C PHE A 230 -14.50 -2.49 13.01
N SER A 231 -13.37 -1.78 12.85
CA SER A 231 -12.00 -2.32 12.85
C SER A 231 -11.59 -3.12 11.61
N LEU A 232 -12.40 -3.17 10.56
CA LEU A 232 -12.05 -3.86 9.30
C LEU A 232 -10.79 -3.26 8.67
N ASP A 233 -10.71 -1.93 8.62
CA ASP A 233 -9.59 -1.21 8.05
C ASP A 233 -8.28 -1.54 8.77
N ALA A 234 -8.33 -1.58 10.10
CA ALA A 234 -7.18 -1.96 10.92
C ALA A 234 -6.77 -3.43 10.69
N ALA A 235 -7.73 -4.35 10.67
CA ALA A 235 -7.47 -5.77 10.40
C ALA A 235 -6.83 -5.98 9.03
N TYR A 236 -7.39 -5.35 7.99
CA TYR A 236 -6.84 -5.36 6.63
C TYR A 236 -5.38 -4.90 6.62
N HIS A 237 -5.08 -3.75 7.23
CA HIS A 237 -3.73 -3.21 7.24
C HIS A 237 -2.74 -4.07 8.04
N TYR A 238 -3.14 -4.62 9.19
CA TYR A 238 -2.26 -5.54 9.93
C TYR A 238 -1.99 -6.83 9.16
N MET A 239 -3.00 -7.43 8.52
CA MET A 239 -2.78 -8.61 7.65
C MET A 239 -1.86 -8.28 6.48
N ARG A 240 -2.09 -7.14 5.79
CA ARG A 240 -1.21 -6.66 4.71
C ARG A 240 0.24 -6.51 5.17
N CYS A 241 0.46 -5.97 6.36
CA CYS A 241 1.80 -5.85 6.95
C CYS A 241 2.49 -7.20 7.12
N LEU A 242 1.75 -8.24 7.54
CA LEU A 242 2.28 -9.58 7.79
C LEU A 242 2.53 -10.37 6.50
N CYS A 243 1.82 -10.05 5.41
CA CYS A 243 2.02 -10.65 4.09
C CYS A 243 3.06 -9.92 3.22
N CYS A 244 3.59 -8.77 3.67
CA CYS A 244 4.65 -8.07 2.95
C CYS A 244 5.96 -8.87 2.96
N LYS A 245 6.78 -8.72 1.90
CA LYS A 245 8.11 -9.35 1.82
C LYS A 245 9.01 -8.93 2.97
N GLU A 246 9.06 -7.62 3.26
CA GLU A 246 9.73 -7.06 4.42
C GLU A 246 8.68 -6.85 5.53
N ARG A 247 8.24 -7.97 6.12
CA ARG A 247 7.26 -8.03 7.21
C ARG A 247 7.72 -7.24 8.43
N PHE A 248 6.78 -6.58 9.12
CA PHE A 248 7.00 -6.01 10.45
C PHE A 248 6.24 -6.82 11.50
N ASP A 249 6.96 -7.59 12.30
CA ASP A 249 6.39 -8.54 13.27
C ASP A 249 5.55 -7.87 14.37
N GLY A 250 5.76 -6.58 14.64
CA GLY A 250 4.95 -5.84 15.60
C GLY A 250 3.46 -5.79 15.26
N ALA A 251 3.08 -6.01 13.99
CA ALA A 251 1.68 -6.07 13.58
C ALA A 251 0.94 -7.31 14.10
N GLU A 252 1.64 -8.40 14.41
CA GLU A 252 1.03 -9.65 14.88
C GLU A 252 0.32 -9.45 16.22
N GLY A 253 1.00 -8.81 17.18
CA GLY A 253 0.40 -8.48 18.48
C GLY A 253 -0.79 -7.52 18.37
N ASN A 254 -0.79 -6.63 17.35
CA ASN A 254 -1.92 -5.73 17.10
C ASN A 254 -3.13 -6.47 16.52
N LEU A 255 -2.91 -7.36 15.55
CA LEU A 255 -3.97 -8.17 14.95
C LEU A 255 -4.57 -9.16 15.93
N LEU A 256 -3.76 -9.79 16.80
CA LEU A 256 -4.26 -10.68 17.84
C LEU A 256 -5.17 -9.96 18.84
N ARG A 257 -4.76 -8.78 19.31
CA ARG A 257 -5.59 -7.95 20.21
C ARG A 257 -6.89 -7.51 19.52
N LEU A 258 -6.82 -7.15 18.23
CA LEU A 258 -8.00 -6.82 17.44
C LEU A 258 -8.96 -8.02 17.34
N MET A 259 -8.43 -9.22 17.07
CA MET A 259 -9.21 -10.45 16.99
C MET A 259 -9.90 -10.78 18.32
N GLU A 260 -9.21 -10.60 19.46
CA GLU A 260 -9.80 -10.78 20.79
C GLU A 260 -10.96 -9.80 21.03
N ASN A 261 -10.77 -8.52 20.73
CA ASN A 261 -11.81 -7.50 20.85
C ASN A 261 -12.99 -7.79 19.92
N ASN A 262 -12.72 -8.16 18.67
CA ASN A 262 -13.72 -8.54 17.69
C ASN A 262 -14.55 -9.74 18.16
N ALA A 263 -13.92 -10.77 18.76
CA ALA A 263 -14.63 -11.92 19.30
C ALA A 263 -15.58 -11.53 20.45
N LEU A 264 -15.19 -10.60 21.32
CA LEU A 264 -16.06 -10.06 22.36
C LEU A 264 -17.26 -9.31 21.77
N SER A 265 -17.01 -8.39 20.82
CA SER A 265 -18.07 -7.64 20.14
C SER A 265 -19.00 -8.56 19.35
N TYR A 266 -18.48 -9.62 18.74
CA TYR A 266 -19.28 -10.62 18.04
C TYR A 266 -20.21 -11.38 18.98
N GLN A 267 -19.72 -11.79 20.17
CA GLN A 267 -20.56 -12.45 21.18
C GLN A 267 -21.67 -11.53 21.72
N GLU A 268 -21.43 -10.22 21.77
CA GLU A 268 -22.43 -9.25 22.20
C GLU A 268 -23.62 -9.13 21.24
N LEU A 269 -23.45 -9.47 19.95
CA LEU A 269 -24.54 -9.48 18.97
C LEU A 269 -25.65 -10.48 19.32
N PHE A 270 -25.35 -11.52 20.09
CA PHE A 270 -26.27 -12.61 20.44
C PHE A 270 -26.96 -12.43 21.80
N LYS A 271 -26.72 -11.32 22.51
CA LYS A 271 -27.41 -11.00 23.76
C LYS A 271 -28.78 -10.36 23.47
N ASP A 272 -29.81 -10.72 24.24
CA ASP A 272 -31.19 -10.25 24.05
C ASP A 272 -31.30 -8.70 24.04
N ASN A 273 -32.16 -8.16 23.17
CA ASN A 273 -32.44 -6.74 22.88
C ASN A 273 -31.51 -5.98 21.90
N PHE A 274 -30.73 -6.64 21.06
CA PHE A 274 -29.79 -5.94 20.16
C PHE A 274 -30.32 -5.72 18.72
N THR A 275 -30.38 -4.45 18.29
CA THR A 275 -30.68 -4.03 16.90
C THR A 275 -29.45 -3.31 16.32
N GLU A 276 -28.52 -4.08 15.77
CA GLU A 276 -27.34 -3.56 15.08
C GLU A 276 -27.52 -3.65 13.56
N THR A 277 -26.80 -2.81 12.82
CA THR A 277 -26.86 -2.79 11.35
C THR A 277 -26.37 -4.13 10.78
N ASN A 278 -26.97 -4.58 9.68
CA ASN A 278 -26.55 -5.80 8.99
C ASN A 278 -25.08 -5.70 8.56
N VAL A 279 -24.62 -4.50 8.20
CA VAL A 279 -23.21 -4.19 7.89
C VAL A 279 -22.28 -4.46 9.08
N LYS A 280 -22.65 -4.07 10.31
CA LYS A 280 -21.84 -4.34 11.50
C LYS A 280 -21.74 -5.83 11.78
N LYS A 281 -22.86 -6.56 11.72
CA LYS A 281 -22.89 -8.02 11.92
C LYS A 281 -21.99 -8.72 10.92
N LEU A 282 -22.14 -8.38 9.63
CA LEU A 282 -21.30 -8.89 8.55
C LEU A 282 -19.82 -8.63 8.80
N ILE A 283 -19.43 -7.40 9.10
CA ILE A 283 -18.02 -7.05 9.29
C ILE A 283 -17.44 -7.80 10.50
N LEU A 284 -18.17 -7.87 11.62
CA LEU A 284 -17.70 -8.58 12.80
C LEU A 284 -17.52 -10.08 12.53
N ALA A 285 -18.50 -10.73 11.89
CA ALA A 285 -18.44 -12.13 11.49
C ALA A 285 -17.28 -12.39 10.51
N PHE A 286 -17.11 -11.51 9.52
CA PHE A 286 -16.07 -11.61 8.50
C PHE A 286 -14.67 -11.47 9.08
N ILE A 287 -14.43 -10.51 9.98
CA ILE A 287 -13.15 -10.35 10.67
C ILE A 287 -12.86 -11.60 11.52
N HIS A 288 -13.85 -12.13 12.24
CA HIS A 288 -13.68 -13.32 13.08
C HIS A 288 -13.26 -14.54 12.25
N LEU A 289 -13.95 -14.78 11.14
CA LEU A 289 -13.63 -15.85 10.19
C LEU A 289 -12.26 -15.65 9.54
N SER A 290 -11.98 -14.46 9.02
CA SER A 290 -10.75 -14.14 8.30
C SER A 290 -9.52 -14.25 9.19
N CYS A 291 -9.56 -13.70 10.40
CA CYS A 291 -8.44 -13.83 11.34
C CYS A 291 -8.17 -15.29 11.71
N SER A 292 -9.23 -16.09 11.90
CA SER A 292 -9.07 -17.50 12.24
C SER A 292 -8.47 -18.31 11.09
N LEU A 293 -8.91 -18.06 9.86
CA LEU A 293 -8.30 -18.61 8.64
C LEU A 293 -6.84 -18.20 8.51
N PHE A 294 -6.53 -16.92 8.70
CA PHE A 294 -5.18 -16.36 8.57
C PHE A 294 -4.17 -17.03 9.53
N TYR A 295 -4.60 -17.24 10.79
CA TYR A 295 -3.79 -17.93 11.80
C TYR A 295 -3.89 -19.45 11.77
N ASP A 296 -4.64 -20.03 10.83
CA ASP A 296 -4.91 -21.47 10.76
C ASP A 296 -5.48 -22.03 12.07
N LYS A 297 -6.35 -21.26 12.73
CA LYS A 297 -7.01 -21.62 14.00
C LYS A 297 -8.43 -22.13 13.70
N PRO A 298 -8.73 -23.40 13.96
CA PRO A 298 -10.07 -23.93 13.71
C PRO A 298 -11.08 -23.32 14.70
N ILE A 299 -12.18 -22.79 14.17
CA ILE A 299 -13.33 -22.35 14.97
C ILE A 299 -14.37 -23.48 15.01
N PRO A 300 -15.02 -23.76 16.15
CA PRO A 300 -16.22 -24.58 16.18
C PRO A 300 -17.26 -24.06 15.18
N GLN A 301 -17.91 -24.96 14.41
CA GLN A 301 -18.96 -24.59 13.45
C GLN A 301 -18.50 -23.62 12.34
N MET A 302 -17.25 -23.70 11.89
CA MET A 302 -16.70 -22.88 10.81
C MET A 302 -17.60 -22.78 9.56
N ASN A 303 -18.24 -23.87 9.14
CA ASN A 303 -19.16 -23.88 7.99
C ASN A 303 -20.43 -23.05 8.23
N GLN A 304 -20.90 -22.99 9.48
CA GLN A 304 -22.05 -22.16 9.86
C GLN A 304 -21.69 -20.68 9.78
N LEU A 305 -20.54 -20.28 10.35
CA LEU A 305 -20.03 -18.92 10.24
C LEU A 305 -19.74 -18.56 8.77
N CYS A 306 -19.22 -19.52 8.00
CA CYS A 306 -19.28 -19.63 6.54
C CYS A 306 -20.54 -19.02 5.95
N SER A 307 -21.62 -19.75 6.18
CA SER A 307 -22.94 -19.51 5.63
C SER A 307 -23.55 -18.21 6.13
N GLU A 308 -23.31 -17.85 7.39
CA GLU A 308 -23.75 -16.60 8.02
C GLU A 308 -23.12 -15.38 7.34
N VAL A 309 -21.80 -15.36 7.14
CA VAL A 309 -21.10 -14.28 6.43
C VAL A 309 -21.66 -14.10 5.02
N PHE A 310 -21.94 -15.19 4.30
CA PHE A 310 -22.53 -15.09 2.95
C PHE A 310 -23.96 -14.55 2.97
N SER A 311 -24.80 -15.06 3.87
CA SER A 311 -26.20 -14.62 3.98
C SER A 311 -26.30 -13.14 4.34
N GLU A 312 -25.46 -12.67 5.28
CA GLU A 312 -25.42 -11.27 5.68
C GLU A 312 -24.87 -10.38 4.56
N LEU A 313 -23.88 -10.86 3.79
CA LEU A 313 -23.37 -10.15 2.63
C LEU A 313 -24.43 -9.97 1.55
N GLU A 314 -25.16 -11.03 1.20
CA GLU A 314 -26.27 -10.95 0.23
C GLU A 314 -27.35 -9.96 0.68
N SER A 315 -27.72 -9.99 1.97
CA SER A 315 -28.69 -9.03 2.53
C SER A 315 -28.19 -7.58 2.42
N CYS A 316 -26.95 -7.33 2.85
CA CYS A 316 -26.38 -5.98 2.81
C CYS A 316 -26.26 -5.45 1.38
N MET A 317 -25.90 -6.31 0.42
CA MET A 317 -25.78 -5.92 -0.98
C MET A 317 -27.15 -5.61 -1.61
N ALA A 318 -28.19 -6.38 -1.30
CA ALA A 318 -29.56 -6.10 -1.75
C ALA A 318 -30.10 -4.77 -1.18
N GLU A 319 -29.81 -4.47 0.09
CA GLU A 319 -30.21 -3.20 0.72
C GLU A 319 -29.59 -1.97 0.05
N THR A 320 -28.38 -2.12 -0.49
CA THR A 320 -27.62 -1.07 -1.18
C THR A 320 -28.33 -0.60 -2.45
N GLU A 321 -29.11 -1.47 -3.11
CA GLU A 321 -29.89 -1.13 -4.32
C GLU A 321 -31.12 -0.28 -3.99
N THR A 322 -31.62 -0.33 -2.75
CA THR A 322 -32.80 0.41 -2.27
C THR A 322 -32.49 1.74 -1.60
N ASN A 323 -31.30 1.89 -0.99
CA ASN A 323 -31.03 2.95 0.00
C ASN A 323 -30.06 4.06 -0.44
N VAL A 324 -29.89 4.31 -1.74
CA VAL A 324 -29.10 5.44 -2.28
C VAL A 324 -29.56 6.81 -1.71
N ILE A 325 -30.79 6.91 -1.18
CA ILE A 325 -31.40 8.16 -0.71
C ILE A 325 -31.10 8.49 0.77
N HIS A 326 -30.75 7.52 1.63
CA HIS A 326 -30.59 7.75 3.08
C HIS A 326 -29.17 8.10 3.56
N LEU A 327 -28.17 8.03 2.69
CA LEU A 327 -26.73 8.23 2.97
C LEU A 327 -26.33 9.64 3.45
N MET A 328 -27.25 10.61 3.47
CA MET A 328 -26.92 12.01 3.80
C MET A 328 -27.14 12.40 5.28
N ASN A 329 -27.61 11.51 6.16
CA ASN A 329 -28.15 11.93 7.48
C ASN A 329 -27.70 11.12 8.71
N THR A 330 -26.58 10.40 8.68
CA THR A 330 -26.05 9.76 9.91
C THR A 330 -24.75 10.43 10.35
N ASP A 331 -24.83 11.23 11.42
CA ASP A 331 -23.68 11.81 12.15
C ASP A 331 -22.79 10.76 12.83
N SER A 332 -23.15 9.47 12.75
CA SER A 332 -22.31 8.36 13.20
C SER A 332 -21.27 8.05 12.12
N GLY A 333 -19.98 8.22 12.39
CA GLY A 333 -18.88 7.81 11.50
C GLY A 333 -18.77 6.30 11.25
N GLU A 334 -19.78 5.51 11.60
CA GLU A 334 -19.87 4.07 11.36
C GLU A 334 -20.66 3.79 10.07
N PRO A 335 -20.23 2.83 9.24
CA PRO A 335 -20.89 2.55 7.98
C PRO A 335 -22.26 1.88 8.21
N SER A 336 -23.30 2.50 7.68
CA SER A 336 -24.66 1.95 7.63
C SER A 336 -24.93 1.12 6.37
N VAL A 337 -24.07 1.25 5.34
CA VAL A 337 -24.18 0.57 4.04
C VAL A 337 -22.79 0.06 3.62
N LEU A 338 -22.75 -1.06 2.89
CA LEU A 338 -21.51 -1.55 2.26
C LEU A 338 -21.07 -0.61 1.13
N ASN A 339 -19.82 -0.19 1.19
CA ASN A 339 -19.19 0.60 0.12
C ASN A 339 -18.11 -0.22 -0.60
N ASP A 340 -17.67 0.28 -1.76
CA ASP A 340 -16.70 -0.40 -2.62
C ASP A 340 -15.36 -0.65 -1.91
N ASP A 341 -14.95 0.24 -0.99
CA ASP A 341 -13.70 0.13 -0.24
C ASP A 341 -13.73 -0.99 0.81
N ILE A 342 -14.86 -1.14 1.53
CA ILE A 342 -15.10 -2.26 2.46
C ILE A 342 -15.05 -3.59 1.69
N LEU A 343 -15.79 -3.68 0.57
CA LEU A 343 -15.83 -4.89 -0.26
C LEU A 343 -14.45 -5.25 -0.82
N PHE A 344 -13.70 -4.24 -1.31
CA PHE A 344 -12.34 -4.43 -1.78
C PHE A 344 -11.44 -5.00 -0.69
N LYS A 345 -11.47 -4.43 0.54
CA LYS A 345 -10.68 -4.93 1.67
C LYS A 345 -11.06 -6.35 2.07
N MET A 346 -12.36 -6.69 2.10
CA MET A 346 -12.82 -8.05 2.37
C MET A 346 -12.30 -9.05 1.33
N LEU A 347 -12.32 -8.70 0.05
CA LEU A 347 -11.76 -9.53 -1.01
C LEU A 347 -10.25 -9.75 -0.82
N ILE A 348 -9.48 -8.68 -0.60
CA ILE A 348 -8.02 -8.79 -0.42
C ILE A 348 -7.68 -9.58 0.85
N MET A 349 -8.43 -9.41 1.94
CA MET A 349 -8.27 -10.22 3.16
C MET A 349 -8.49 -11.71 2.88
N SER A 350 -9.50 -12.05 2.07
CA SER A 350 -9.77 -13.43 1.68
C SER A 350 -8.64 -14.04 0.86
N ILE A 351 -8.05 -13.27 -0.07
CA ILE A 351 -6.87 -13.68 -0.85
C ILE A 351 -5.66 -13.89 0.07
N MET A 352 -5.42 -13.00 1.03
CA MET A 352 -4.33 -13.16 2.01
C MET A 352 -4.49 -14.44 2.85
N CYS A 353 -5.72 -14.75 3.29
CA CYS A 353 -6.00 -16.00 4.00
C CYS A 353 -5.68 -17.24 3.15
N VAL A 354 -6.08 -17.24 1.86
CA VAL A 354 -5.75 -18.34 0.93
C VAL A 354 -4.23 -18.49 0.81
N GLN A 355 -3.50 -17.40 0.57
CA GLN A 355 -2.04 -17.43 0.42
C GLN A 355 -1.34 -17.98 1.67
N GLU A 356 -1.74 -17.51 2.86
CA GLU A 356 -1.17 -17.99 4.13
C GLU A 356 -1.43 -19.48 4.35
N LEU A 357 -2.65 -19.95 4.12
CA LEU A 357 -3.02 -21.36 4.31
C LEU A 357 -2.33 -22.28 3.29
N GLN A 358 -2.19 -21.83 2.04
CA GLN A 358 -1.42 -22.53 1.02
C GLN A 358 0.05 -22.65 1.42
N SER A 359 0.65 -21.58 1.94
CA SER A 359 2.06 -21.61 2.39
C SER A 359 2.29 -22.63 3.53
N LYS A 360 1.26 -22.88 4.35
CA LYS A 360 1.28 -23.82 5.47
C LYS A 360 0.82 -25.24 5.10
N ASN A 361 0.37 -25.48 3.86
CA ASN A 361 -0.30 -26.72 3.43
C ASN A 361 -1.49 -27.11 4.35
N SER A 362 -2.26 -26.13 4.81
CA SER A 362 -3.38 -26.37 5.72
C SER A 362 -4.57 -27.02 5.02
N SER A 363 -5.29 -27.88 5.74
CA SER A 363 -6.57 -28.45 5.30
C SER A 363 -7.68 -27.39 5.14
N GLN A 364 -7.54 -26.24 5.81
CA GLN A 364 -8.51 -25.14 5.72
C GLN A 364 -8.38 -24.32 4.41
N THR A 365 -7.38 -24.62 3.58
CA THR A 365 -7.18 -23.96 2.27
C THR A 365 -8.43 -24.05 1.39
N VAL A 366 -9.12 -25.20 1.39
CA VAL A 366 -10.34 -25.39 0.58
C VAL A 366 -11.46 -24.46 1.06
N THR A 367 -11.61 -24.29 2.38
CA THR A 367 -12.59 -23.37 2.97
C THR A 367 -12.29 -21.92 2.62
N ALA A 368 -11.03 -21.49 2.71
CA ALA A 368 -10.62 -20.14 2.33
C ALA A 368 -10.83 -19.86 0.84
N LEU A 369 -10.54 -20.85 -0.03
CA LEU A 369 -10.78 -20.75 -1.47
C LEU A 369 -12.27 -20.63 -1.77
N ALA A 370 -13.11 -21.43 -1.12
CA ALA A 370 -14.57 -21.33 -1.26
C ALA A 370 -15.07 -19.94 -0.82
N LEU A 371 -14.59 -19.42 0.32
CA LEU A 371 -14.90 -18.06 0.77
C LEU A 371 -14.54 -16.99 -0.27
N CYS A 372 -13.31 -17.03 -0.77
CA CYS A 372 -12.82 -16.09 -1.76
C CYS A 372 -13.60 -16.17 -3.08
N LEU A 373 -13.83 -17.37 -3.61
CA LEU A 373 -14.57 -17.58 -4.86
C LEU A 373 -16.03 -17.16 -4.74
N SER A 374 -16.69 -17.45 -3.61
CA SER A 374 -18.06 -17.02 -3.36
C SER A 374 -18.17 -15.49 -3.30
N LEU A 375 -17.23 -14.80 -2.62
CA LEU A 375 -17.17 -13.33 -2.62
C LEU A 375 -17.03 -12.77 -4.03
N ILE A 376 -16.11 -13.31 -4.83
CA ILE A 376 -15.92 -12.91 -6.23
C ILE A 376 -17.19 -13.17 -7.04
N SER A 377 -17.82 -14.33 -6.87
CA SER A 377 -19.04 -14.70 -7.59
C SER A 377 -20.20 -13.75 -7.29
N GLN A 378 -20.40 -13.38 -6.03
CA GLN A 378 -21.46 -12.43 -5.64
C GLN A 378 -21.19 -11.02 -6.21
N LEU A 379 -19.94 -10.55 -6.13
CA LEU A 379 -19.55 -9.26 -6.74
C LEU A 379 -19.78 -9.25 -8.25
N LEU A 380 -19.42 -10.32 -8.94
CA LEU A 380 -19.65 -10.46 -10.38
C LEU A 380 -21.15 -10.49 -10.72
N GLN A 381 -21.96 -11.22 -9.95
CA GLN A 381 -23.40 -11.29 -10.18
C GLN A 381 -24.06 -9.91 -10.10
N ILE A 382 -23.65 -9.09 -9.13
CA ILE A 382 -24.16 -7.72 -8.98
C ILE A 382 -23.68 -6.81 -10.11
N CYS A 383 -22.42 -6.94 -10.53
CA CYS A 383 -21.92 -6.22 -11.70
C CYS A 383 -22.75 -6.56 -12.95
N ILE A 384 -23.05 -7.85 -13.16
CA ILE A 384 -23.88 -8.32 -14.28
C ILE A 384 -25.28 -7.72 -14.18
N GLN A 385 -25.95 -7.82 -13.03
CA GLN A 385 -27.29 -7.26 -12.81
C GLN A 385 -27.35 -5.75 -13.10
N ARG A 386 -26.36 -4.99 -12.61
CA ARG A 386 -26.26 -3.54 -12.87
C ARG A 386 -26.07 -3.23 -14.35
N ILE A 387 -25.25 -4.02 -15.05
CA ILE A 387 -25.04 -3.87 -16.49
C ILE A 387 -26.33 -4.21 -17.25
N GLU A 388 -27.01 -5.30 -16.91
CA GLU A 388 -28.27 -5.73 -17.53
C GLU A 388 -29.41 -4.72 -17.36
N MET A 389 -29.47 -4.02 -16.23
CA MET A 389 -30.44 -2.93 -16.03
C MET A 389 -30.23 -1.74 -16.98
N VAL A 390 -28.99 -1.47 -17.37
CA VAL A 390 -28.63 -0.32 -18.23
C VAL A 390 -28.67 -0.71 -19.71
N ILE A 391 -28.33 -1.95 -20.05
CA ILE A 391 -28.37 -2.44 -21.42
C ILE A 391 -29.82 -2.68 -21.84
N THR A 392 -30.33 -1.90 -22.79
CA THR A 392 -31.62 -2.20 -23.43
C THR A 392 -31.61 -3.60 -24.04
N PRO A 393 -32.67 -4.40 -23.84
CA PRO A 393 -32.75 -5.73 -24.42
C PRO A 393 -32.54 -5.66 -25.93
N ARG A 394 -31.69 -6.55 -26.47
CA ARG A 394 -31.44 -6.65 -27.92
C ARG A 394 -32.79 -6.69 -28.64
N ARG A 395 -33.06 -5.69 -29.49
CA ARG A 395 -34.22 -5.73 -30.39
C ARG A 395 -34.06 -6.95 -31.29
N ASN A 396 -35.03 -7.87 -31.25
CA ASN A 396 -35.08 -8.96 -32.22
C ASN A 396 -35.03 -8.36 -33.63
N PRO A 397 -34.22 -8.94 -34.55
CA PRO A 397 -34.20 -8.48 -35.93
C PRO A 397 -35.62 -8.53 -36.47
N VAL A 398 -36.11 -7.39 -36.97
CA VAL A 398 -37.45 -7.28 -37.53
C VAL A 398 -37.52 -8.25 -38.70
N ALA A 399 -38.39 -9.25 -38.61
CA ALA A 399 -38.61 -10.19 -39.70
C ALA A 399 -39.02 -9.40 -40.95
N PHE A 400 -38.13 -9.34 -41.95
CA PHE A 400 -38.43 -8.76 -43.25
C PHE A 400 -39.58 -9.56 -43.86
N LYS A 401 -40.80 -8.99 -43.82
CA LYS A 401 -41.91 -9.48 -44.62
C LYS A 401 -41.54 -9.28 -46.09
N LYS A 402 -41.11 -10.35 -46.77
CA LYS A 402 -40.98 -10.36 -48.24
C LYS A 402 -42.36 -10.03 -48.84
N SER A 403 -42.57 -8.79 -49.27
CA SER A 403 -43.73 -8.48 -50.10
C SER A 403 -43.53 -9.13 -51.46
N LEU A 404 -44.37 -10.12 -51.78
CA LEU A 404 -44.47 -10.74 -53.09
C LEU A 404 -44.87 -9.67 -54.12
N VAL A 405 -43.89 -9.12 -54.86
CA VAL A 405 -44.17 -8.29 -56.03
C VAL A 405 -44.40 -9.23 -57.22
N GLN A 406 -45.67 -9.34 -57.66
CA GLN A 406 -46.03 -10.04 -58.89
C GLN A 406 -45.46 -9.31 -60.12
N PRO A 407 -44.92 -10.03 -61.12
CA PRO A 407 -44.40 -9.41 -62.34
C PRO A 407 -45.55 -9.03 -63.28
N ARG A 408 -45.81 -7.73 -63.45
CA ARG A 408 -46.73 -7.23 -64.49
C ARG A 408 -46.05 -7.28 -65.87
N ARG A 409 -46.62 -8.09 -66.76
CA ARG A 409 -46.29 -8.20 -68.19
C ARG A 409 -46.34 -6.84 -68.90
N ARG A 410 -45.21 -6.42 -69.48
CA ARG A 410 -45.12 -5.28 -70.43
C ARG A 410 -45.84 -5.63 -71.74
N LYS A 411 -46.86 -4.84 -72.11
CA LYS A 411 -47.44 -4.83 -73.46
C LYS A 411 -47.00 -3.54 -74.16
N ARG A 412 -46.29 -3.72 -75.28
CA ARG A 412 -45.80 -2.68 -76.20
C ARG A 412 -46.99 -2.07 -76.96
N ARG A 413 -47.10 -0.74 -77.01
CA ARG A 413 -47.69 0.02 -78.13
C ARG A 413 -47.07 1.41 -78.14
N GLY A 414 -46.61 1.83 -79.32
CA GLY A 414 -45.87 3.07 -79.53
C GLY A 414 -46.67 4.23 -80.12
N ARG A 415 -46.02 5.40 -80.05
CA ARG A 415 -46.09 6.65 -80.86
C ARG A 415 -47.48 7.30 -81.07
N LEU A 416 -47.68 8.62 -80.98
CA LEU A 416 -46.86 9.79 -81.35
C LEU A 416 -47.17 11.03 -80.47
N ASN A 417 -46.15 11.89 -80.34
CA ASN A 417 -46.10 13.38 -80.30
C ASN A 417 -46.92 14.16 -79.24
N SER A 418 -46.50 15.31 -78.72
CA SER A 418 -45.32 16.21 -78.78
C SER A 418 -45.63 17.28 -77.71
N ASP A 419 -44.74 17.65 -76.79
CA ASP A 419 -43.95 18.91 -76.71
C ASP A 419 -43.62 19.02 -75.20
N MET A 420 -42.45 19.34 -74.66
CA MET A 420 -41.37 20.23 -75.07
C MET A 420 -40.02 19.65 -74.61
N SER A 421 -39.01 19.86 -75.46
CA SER A 421 -37.55 19.91 -75.26
C SER A 421 -37.08 20.67 -74.01
N GLU A 422 -35.84 20.61 -73.52
CA GLU A 422 -34.64 19.74 -73.52
C GLU A 422 -33.53 20.59 -72.84
N ASP A 423 -32.38 19.98 -72.55
CA ASP A 423 -31.14 20.45 -71.88
C ASP A 423 -31.10 20.02 -70.39
N GLU A 424 -30.59 18.84 -69.96
CA GLU A 424 -29.37 18.06 -70.32
C GLU A 424 -28.09 18.92 -70.28
N ASN A 425 -26.91 18.55 -69.74
CA ASN A 425 -26.26 17.29 -69.33
C ASN A 425 -25.02 17.71 -68.46
N GLU A 426 -24.28 16.93 -67.65
CA GLU A 426 -23.55 15.66 -67.82
C GLU A 426 -23.22 15.09 -66.41
N SER A 427 -23.54 13.84 -66.06
CA SER A 427 -22.81 12.55 -66.23
C SER A 427 -21.55 12.38 -65.33
N VAL A 428 -21.51 11.53 -64.29
CA VAL A 428 -21.50 10.04 -64.17
C VAL A 428 -20.12 9.38 -64.40
N TYR A 429 -19.66 8.60 -63.41
CA TYR A 429 -19.04 7.23 -63.44
C TYR A 429 -18.62 6.91 -61.97
N SER A 430 -19.23 6.02 -61.17
CA SER A 430 -19.41 4.54 -61.18
C SER A 430 -18.21 3.71 -60.67
N LEU A 431 -18.55 2.61 -59.94
CA LEU A 431 -17.76 1.46 -59.42
C LEU A 431 -17.22 1.65 -57.98
N ASP A 432 -17.33 0.72 -57.02
CA ASP A 432 -17.85 -0.65 -56.98
C ASP A 432 -18.19 -1.05 -55.52
N SER A 433 -18.97 -2.12 -55.40
CA SER A 433 -19.42 -2.81 -54.18
C SER A 433 -18.35 -3.71 -53.55
N ASP A 434 -18.38 -3.90 -52.22
CA ASP A 434 -18.82 -5.15 -51.57
C ASP A 434 -18.34 -5.28 -50.11
N ILE A 435 -19.21 -5.92 -49.32
CA ILE A 435 -19.10 -6.29 -47.91
C ILE A 435 -18.82 -7.81 -47.88
N SER A 436 -17.94 -8.30 -46.99
CA SER A 436 -18.25 -9.29 -45.93
C SER A 436 -17.03 -10.07 -45.39
N GLU A 437 -17.00 -10.17 -44.06
CA GLU A 437 -16.81 -11.36 -43.20
C GLU A 437 -15.65 -12.37 -43.39
N GLU A 438 -15.03 -12.64 -42.22
CA GLU A 438 -14.57 -13.93 -41.68
C GLU A 438 -13.70 -14.89 -42.52
N GLU A 439 -12.51 -15.23 -41.98
CA GLU A 439 -12.16 -16.63 -41.72
C GLU A 439 -11.06 -16.77 -40.65
N LEU A 440 -11.33 -17.62 -39.67
CA LEU A 440 -10.38 -18.27 -38.77
C LEU A 440 -9.77 -19.49 -39.47
N ILE A 441 -8.61 -19.93 -38.97
CA ILE A 441 -8.05 -21.30 -38.92
C ILE A 441 -6.72 -21.52 -39.67
N PHE A 442 -5.69 -21.84 -38.86
CA PHE A 442 -4.54 -22.75 -39.04
C PHE A 442 -4.01 -23.04 -40.46
N ASP A 443 -2.70 -22.85 -40.68
CA ASP A 443 -1.78 -24.00 -40.60
C ASP A 443 -0.29 -23.65 -40.51
N GLN A 444 0.42 -24.66 -40.03
CA GLN A 444 1.85 -24.79 -39.72
C GLN A 444 2.81 -24.51 -40.88
N PHE A 445 3.97 -23.92 -40.55
CA PHE A 445 5.25 -24.37 -41.10
C PHE A 445 6.26 -24.45 -39.95
N LEU A 446 6.38 -25.65 -39.40
CA LEU A 446 7.65 -26.17 -38.92
C LEU A 446 8.40 -26.63 -40.17
N ASP A 447 9.65 -26.21 -40.31
CA ASP A 447 10.67 -27.11 -40.83
C ASP A 447 11.78 -27.20 -39.79
N SER A 448 11.98 -28.46 -39.43
CA SER A 448 12.93 -29.06 -38.52
C SER A 448 14.35 -29.00 -39.05
N GLU A 449 15.31 -28.83 -38.14
CA GLU A 449 16.44 -29.76 -38.10
C GLU A 449 16.41 -30.47 -36.74
N ASP A 450 16.11 -31.76 -36.82
CA ASP A 450 16.33 -32.78 -35.80
C ASP A 450 17.84 -33.00 -35.60
N GLU A 451 18.25 -33.16 -34.34
CA GLU A 451 19.09 -34.28 -33.96
C GLU A 451 18.72 -34.74 -32.54
N HIS A 452 17.88 -35.77 -32.47
CA HIS A 452 17.84 -36.72 -31.36
C HIS A 452 18.06 -38.11 -31.94
N LEU A 453 18.93 -38.91 -31.31
CA LEU A 453 18.82 -40.36 -31.12
C LEU A 453 20.03 -40.81 -30.28
N VAL A 454 20.04 -41.81 -29.40
CA VAL A 454 19.09 -42.42 -28.46
C VAL A 454 19.90 -43.54 -27.78
N ASN A 455 19.67 -43.73 -26.47
CA ASN A 455 19.78 -44.96 -25.65
C ASN A 455 20.86 -46.03 -25.90
N GLY A 456 21.42 -46.51 -24.79
CA GLY A 456 22.00 -47.85 -24.71
C GLY A 456 22.36 -48.30 -23.30
N LYS A 457 21.44 -49.03 -22.65
CA LYS A 457 21.61 -49.77 -21.39
C LYS A 457 22.87 -50.65 -21.36
N MET A 458 23.47 -50.82 -20.18
CA MET A 458 23.82 -52.16 -19.67
C MET A 458 23.86 -52.20 -18.14
N ALA A 459 23.22 -53.26 -17.62
CA ALA A 459 23.28 -53.71 -16.25
C ALA A 459 24.62 -54.41 -15.95
N GLY A 460 25.06 -54.38 -14.69
CA GLY A 460 26.28 -55.04 -14.23
C GLY A 460 26.36 -55.11 -12.72
N ASN A 461 25.59 -56.03 -12.15
CA ASN A 461 25.53 -56.44 -10.75
C ASN A 461 26.91 -56.95 -10.25
N LYS A 462 27.33 -56.56 -9.03
CA LYS A 462 27.94 -57.44 -7.99
C LYS A 462 28.48 -56.65 -6.78
N GLY A 463 27.97 -57.00 -5.60
CA GLY A 463 28.85 -57.49 -4.53
C GLY A 463 29.13 -56.60 -3.32
N GLN A 464 28.25 -56.71 -2.32
CA GLN A 464 28.54 -57.14 -0.94
C GLN A 464 29.37 -56.28 0.06
N ASN A 465 28.80 -56.29 1.28
CA ASN A 465 29.38 -56.11 2.63
C ASN A 465 29.60 -54.66 3.09
N GLY A 466 29.14 -54.21 4.26
CA GLY A 466 28.42 -54.84 5.36
C GLY A 466 28.52 -53.94 6.61
N LEU A 467 27.48 -53.97 7.44
CA LEU A 467 27.54 -54.00 8.92
C LEU A 467 28.29 -52.89 9.68
N LEU A 468 27.55 -52.08 10.45
CA LEU A 468 27.41 -52.16 11.93
C LEU A 468 27.36 -50.80 12.68
N SER A 469 26.27 -50.70 13.45
CA SER A 469 26.22 -50.40 14.90
C SER A 469 26.43 -48.97 15.42
N SER A 470 25.32 -48.47 16.00
CA SER A 470 25.18 -47.98 17.38
C SER A 470 26.23 -47.05 17.99
N LYS A 471 25.74 -45.87 18.44
CA LYS A 471 25.73 -45.33 19.83
C LYS A 471 26.94 -45.63 20.75
N PRO A 472 27.32 -44.68 21.64
CA PRO A 472 26.43 -44.09 22.65
C PRO A 472 25.76 -42.77 22.26
#